data_AF-A0A804NBY9-F1
#
_entry.id   AF-A0A804NBY9-F1
#
_cell.length_a   1.000
_cell.length_b   1.000
_cell.length_c   1.000
_cell.angle_alpha   90.00
_cell.angle_beta   90.00
_cell.angle_gamma   90.00
#
_symmetry.space_group_name_H-M   'P 1'
#
loop_
_entity.id
_entity.type
_entity.pdbx_description
1 polymer ?
#
loop_
_entity_poly.entity_id
_entity_poly.type
_entity_poly.pdbx_seq_one_letter_code
_entity_poly.pdbx_strand_id
1 'polypeptide(L)'
;LIALKVRRPINLEDYTPPVELLQILPLKSSVRGKDVGPQIGPNNSKFSTGMQALLDLLFAVEGSVLDAAKILGLSTGALSRLILSDDSLRTAANELRASKVAAIAVGGVAVDGQSSTELILITGFRDIL
;
A
#
# COMPACT_ATOMS: atom_id res chain seq x y z
N LEU A 1 17.71 7.88 6.41
CA LEU A 1 16.95 8.99 5.79
C LEU A 1 16.35 8.46 4.48
N ILE A 2 15.06 8.10 4.48
CA ILE A 2 14.38 7.74 3.23
C ILE A 2 14.04 9.05 2.53
N ALA A 3 14.59 9.25 1.33
CA ALA A 3 14.38 10.46 0.55
C ALA A 3 12.94 10.50 0.01
N LEU A 4 12.01 11.05 0.80
CA LEU A 4 10.62 11.30 0.42
C LEU A 4 10.44 12.18 -0.83
N LYS A 5 11.52 12.79 -1.36
CA LYS A 5 11.47 13.77 -2.45
C LYS A 5 11.63 13.21 -3.86
N VAL A 6 11.94 11.93 -4.05
CA VAL A 6 12.08 11.33 -5.39
C VAL A 6 11.15 10.14 -5.54
N ARG A 7 9.84 10.37 -5.43
CA ARG A 7 8.85 9.38 -5.86
C ARG A 7 8.72 9.49 -7.37
N ARG A 8 9.14 8.45 -8.10
CA ARG A 8 8.88 8.38 -9.54
C ARG A 8 7.36 8.31 -9.72
N PRO A 9 6.75 9.18 -10.54
CA PRO A 9 5.33 9.08 -10.83
C PRO A 9 5.09 7.70 -11.47
N ILE A 10 4.23 6.91 -10.83
CA ILE A 10 3.78 5.63 -11.39
C ILE A 10 2.66 5.95 -12.37
N ASN A 11 2.87 5.67 -13.65
CA ASN A 11 1.78 5.62 -14.61
C ASN A 11 0.99 4.32 -14.37
N LEU A 12 -0.24 4.44 -13.88
CA LEU A 12 -1.08 3.30 -13.54
C LEU A 12 -1.59 2.53 -14.78
N GLU A 13 -1.66 3.17 -15.95
CA GLU A 13 -2.17 2.55 -17.18
C GLU A 13 -1.23 1.45 -17.70
N ASP A 14 0.08 1.70 -17.66
CA ASP A 14 1.13 0.77 -18.11
C ASP A 14 1.99 0.24 -16.95
N TYR A 15 1.46 0.26 -15.74
CA TYR A 15 2.25 -0.11 -14.56
C TYR A 15 2.62 -1.60 -14.61
N THR A 16 3.92 -1.85 -14.73
CA THR A 16 4.49 -3.19 -14.55
C THR A 16 5.14 -3.26 -13.18
N PRO A 17 4.60 -4.07 -12.24
CA PRO A 17 5.18 -4.23 -10.92
C PRO A 17 6.63 -4.73 -11.01
N PRO A 18 7.59 -4.16 -10.26
CA PRO A 18 8.94 -4.67 -10.22
C PRO A 18 8.97 -6.09 -9.63
N VAL A 19 9.98 -6.88 -10.01
CA VAL A 19 10.07 -8.29 -9.60
C VAL A 19 10.13 -8.44 -8.09
N GLU A 20 10.79 -7.51 -7.38
CA GLU A 20 10.88 -7.51 -5.93
C GLU A 20 9.51 -7.32 -5.27
N LEU A 21 8.63 -6.50 -5.86
CA LEU A 21 7.24 -6.37 -5.39
C LEU A 21 6.51 -7.69 -5.58
N LEU A 22 6.61 -8.30 -6.77
CA LEU A 22 5.94 -9.57 -7.08
C LEU A 22 6.44 -10.71 -6.18
N GLN A 23 7.70 -10.70 -5.76
CA GLN A 23 8.30 -11.69 -4.88
C GLN A 23 7.84 -11.58 -3.43
N ILE A 24 7.41 -10.41 -2.94
CA ILE A 24 6.83 -10.28 -1.59
C ILE A 24 5.35 -10.64 -1.53
N LEU A 25 4.66 -10.69 -2.69
CA LEU A 25 3.24 -11.00 -2.74
C LEU A 25 2.95 -12.46 -2.36
N PRO A 26 1.78 -12.73 -1.76
CA PRO A 26 1.30 -14.09 -1.56
C PRO A 26 1.32 -14.90 -2.86
N LEU A 27 1.63 -16.19 -2.78
CA LEU A 27 1.68 -17.11 -3.94
C LEU A 27 0.39 -17.15 -4.78
N LYS A 28 -0.75 -16.71 -4.21
CA LYS A 28 -2.05 -16.68 -4.89
C LYS A 28 -2.28 -15.44 -5.78
N SER A 29 -1.35 -14.50 -5.83
CA SER A 29 -1.51 -13.29 -6.66
C SER A 29 -1.48 -13.64 -8.15
N SER A 30 -2.50 -13.23 -8.90
CA SER A 30 -2.61 -13.54 -10.34
C SER A 30 -1.52 -12.88 -11.20
N VAL A 31 -0.85 -11.84 -10.68
CA VAL A 31 0.23 -11.12 -11.37
C VAL A 31 1.59 -11.81 -11.29
N ARG A 32 1.74 -12.86 -10.47
CA ARG A 32 3.00 -13.60 -10.38
C ARG A 32 3.17 -14.50 -11.60
N GLY A 33 3.95 -14.03 -12.56
CA GLY A 33 4.42 -14.84 -13.68
C GLY A 33 5.36 -15.97 -13.21
N LYS A 34 5.56 -16.97 -14.07
CA LYS A 34 6.45 -18.12 -13.80
C LYS A 34 7.91 -17.67 -13.55
N ASP A 35 8.30 -16.53 -14.09
CA ASP A 35 9.67 -16.00 -14.05
C ASP A 35 9.98 -15.14 -12.81
N VAL A 36 8.98 -14.86 -11.96
CA VAL A 36 9.15 -14.02 -10.76
C VAL A 36 10.07 -14.67 -9.73
N GLY A 37 10.18 -16.00 -9.74
CA GLY A 37 10.96 -16.75 -8.76
C GLY A 37 10.24 -16.94 -7.41
N PRO A 38 10.97 -17.42 -6.38
CA PRO A 38 10.39 -17.78 -5.10
C PRO A 38 9.86 -16.57 -4.34
N GLN A 39 8.90 -16.82 -3.43
CA GLN A 39 8.46 -15.77 -2.52
C GLN A 39 9.59 -15.42 -1.55
N ILE A 40 9.80 -14.13 -1.30
CA ILE A 40 10.80 -13.63 -0.33
C ILE A 40 10.09 -13.05 0.89
N GLY A 41 10.69 -13.23 2.06
CA GLY A 41 10.22 -12.69 3.34
C GLY A 41 11.19 -11.67 3.95
N PRO A 42 10.91 -11.15 5.15
CA PRO A 42 11.66 -10.06 5.78
C PRO A 42 13.14 -10.37 6.02
N ASN A 43 13.51 -11.65 6.09
CA ASN A 43 14.90 -12.08 6.22
C ASN A 43 15.72 -11.89 4.93
N ASN A 44 15.09 -11.50 3.82
CA ASN A 44 15.76 -11.25 2.54
C ASN A 44 16.02 -9.75 2.35
N SER A 45 17.25 -9.37 1.97
CA SER A 45 17.61 -7.96 1.73
C SER A 45 16.73 -7.27 0.67
N LYS A 46 16.25 -8.02 -0.33
CA LYS A 46 15.36 -7.53 -1.39
C LYS A 46 13.92 -7.28 -0.92
N PHE A 47 13.52 -7.82 0.23
CA PHE A 47 12.18 -7.61 0.79
C PHE A 47 11.89 -6.11 0.98
N SER A 48 12.89 -5.37 1.48
CA SER A 48 12.83 -3.91 1.63
C SER A 48 12.50 -3.17 0.32
N THR A 49 13.05 -3.65 -0.81
CA THR A 49 12.79 -3.07 -2.14
C THR A 49 11.36 -3.36 -2.60
N GLY A 50 10.85 -4.57 -2.35
CA GLY A 50 9.46 -4.92 -2.60
C GLY A 50 8.48 -4.08 -1.76
N MET A 51 8.80 -3.87 -0.48
CA MET A 51 8.01 -3.00 0.40
C MET A 51 7.96 -1.57 -0.10
N GLN A 52 9.10 -1.02 -0.51
CA GLN A 52 9.18 0.33 -1.05
C GLN A 52 8.32 0.47 -2.32
N ALA A 53 8.38 -0.50 -3.22
CA ALA A 53 7.55 -0.52 -4.42
C ALA A 53 6.05 -0.64 -4.09
N LEU A 54 5.68 -1.38 -3.05
CA LEU A 54 4.30 -1.43 -2.58
C LEU A 54 3.84 -0.07 -2.05
N LEU A 55 4.67 0.62 -1.27
CA LEU A 55 4.38 1.95 -0.75
C LEU A 55 4.28 3.00 -1.86
N ASP A 56 5.13 2.91 -2.87
CA ASP A 56 5.07 3.79 -4.04
C ASP A 56 3.77 3.56 -4.82
N LEU A 57 3.34 2.30 -5.00
CA LEU A 57 2.05 1.97 -5.60
C LEU A 57 0.89 2.51 -4.78
N LEU A 58 0.89 2.26 -3.46
CA LEU A 58 -0.12 2.79 -2.55
C LEU A 58 -0.18 4.31 -2.62
N PHE A 59 0.96 4.99 -2.72
CA PHE A 59 0.98 6.43 -2.91
C PHE A 59 0.39 6.87 -4.25
N ALA A 60 0.69 6.16 -5.33
CA ALA A 60 0.17 6.45 -6.67
C ALA A 60 -1.36 6.28 -6.75
N VAL A 61 -1.93 5.34 -5.99
CA VAL A 61 -3.40 5.18 -5.85
C VAL A 61 -3.96 5.93 -4.64
N GLU A 62 -3.25 6.93 -4.13
CA GLU A 62 -3.67 7.82 -3.04
C GLU A 62 -4.10 7.10 -1.74
N GLY A 63 -3.44 6.01 -1.40
CA GLY A 63 -3.71 5.20 -0.21
C GLY A 63 -4.91 4.26 -0.34
N SER A 64 -5.46 4.11 -1.55
CA SER A 64 -6.53 3.15 -1.84
C SER A 64 -6.00 1.71 -1.87
N VAL A 65 -6.34 0.92 -0.86
CA VAL A 65 -5.96 -0.50 -0.83
C VAL A 65 -6.78 -1.31 -1.83
N LEU A 66 -8.01 -0.88 -2.15
CA LEU A 66 -8.80 -1.54 -3.18
C LEU A 66 -8.14 -1.44 -4.55
N ASP A 67 -7.69 -0.25 -4.93
CA ASP A 67 -7.12 -0.05 -6.27
C ASP A 67 -5.71 -0.64 -6.36
N ALA A 68 -4.90 -0.54 -5.31
CA ALA A 68 -3.62 -1.26 -5.24
C ALA A 68 -3.81 -2.79 -5.34
N ALA A 69 -4.83 -3.35 -4.67
CA ALA A 69 -5.11 -4.78 -4.72
C ALA A 69 -5.52 -5.23 -6.14
N LYS A 70 -6.35 -4.45 -6.84
CA LYS A 70 -6.74 -4.73 -8.23
C LYS A 70 -5.51 -4.77 -9.16
N ILE A 71 -4.62 -3.79 -9.03
CA ILE A 71 -3.38 -3.71 -9.83
C ILE A 71 -2.47 -4.91 -9.56
N LEU A 72 -2.42 -5.37 -8.32
CA LEU A 72 -1.62 -6.53 -7.92
C LEU A 72 -2.35 -7.87 -8.07
N GLY A 73 -3.56 -7.90 -8.65
CA GLY A 73 -4.33 -9.13 -8.79
C GLY A 73 -4.54 -9.87 -7.46
N LEU A 74 -4.77 -9.11 -6.38
CA LEU A 74 -5.03 -9.59 -5.02
C LEU A 74 -6.44 -9.18 -4.59
N SER A 75 -7.00 -9.93 -3.64
CA SER A 75 -8.15 -9.43 -2.89
C SER A 75 -7.71 -8.32 -1.93
N THR A 76 -8.63 -7.42 -1.58
CA THR A 76 -8.40 -6.39 -0.56
C THR A 76 -7.85 -7.00 0.72
N GLY A 77 -8.50 -8.04 1.24
CA GLY A 77 -8.05 -8.74 2.45
C GLY A 77 -6.68 -9.41 2.33
N ALA A 78 -6.24 -9.85 1.14
CA ALA A 78 -4.89 -10.37 0.97
C ALA A 78 -3.84 -9.27 1.04
N LEU A 79 -4.10 -8.12 0.41
CA LEU A 79 -3.21 -6.97 0.47
C LEU A 79 -3.17 -6.36 1.89
N SER A 80 -4.32 -6.28 2.58
CA SER A 80 -4.39 -5.82 3.96
C SER A 80 -3.57 -6.69 4.89
N ARG A 81 -3.67 -8.02 4.76
CA ARG A 81 -2.86 -8.96 5.56
C ARG A 81 -1.37 -8.80 5.27
N LEU A 82 -0.98 -8.51 4.03
CA LEU A 82 0.41 -8.22 3.68
C LEU A 82 0.91 -6.94 4.36
N ILE A 83 0.15 -5.85 4.31
CA ILE A 83 0.49 -4.58 4.98
C ILE A 83 0.57 -4.77 6.50
N LEU A 84 -0.34 -5.57 7.07
CA LEU A 84 -0.38 -5.87 8.51
C LEU A 84 0.71 -6.85 8.97
N SER A 85 1.36 -7.56 8.05
CA SER A 85 2.39 -8.54 8.40
C SER A 85 3.71 -7.91 8.83
N ASP A 86 3.91 -6.63 8.56
CA ASP A 86 5.13 -5.89 8.88
C ASP A 86 4.79 -4.54 9.52
N ASP A 87 5.39 -4.24 10.66
CA ASP A 87 5.13 -3.01 11.41
C ASP A 87 5.55 -1.75 10.65
N SER A 88 6.62 -1.82 9.85
CA SER A 88 7.11 -0.69 9.06
C SER A 88 6.17 -0.39 7.90
N LEU A 89 5.70 -1.43 7.17
CA LEU A 89 4.67 -1.28 6.14
C LEU A 89 3.37 -0.71 6.71
N ARG A 90 2.93 -1.25 7.85
CA ARG A 90 1.71 -0.78 8.53
C ARG A 90 1.83 0.70 8.88
N THR A 91 2.97 1.11 9.43
CA THR A 91 3.22 2.50 9.83
C THR A 91 3.25 3.42 8.61
N ALA A 92 3.99 3.06 7.56
CA ALA A 92 4.07 3.85 6.34
C ALA A 92 2.72 3.94 5.59
N ALA A 93 1.96 2.86 5.50
CA ALA A 93 0.62 2.87 4.91
C ALA A 93 -0.36 3.74 5.72
N ASN A 94 -0.26 3.71 7.06
CA ASN A 94 -1.01 4.61 7.94
C ASN A 94 -0.63 6.08 7.72
N GLU A 95 0.67 6.39 7.64
CA GLU A 95 1.15 7.75 7.40
C GLU A 95 0.68 8.31 6.05
N LEU A 96 0.65 7.49 5.00
CA LEU A 96 0.12 7.88 3.68
C LEU A 96 -1.37 8.28 3.78
N ARG A 97 -2.16 7.54 4.55
CA ARG A 97 -3.58 7.85 4.77
C ARG A 97 -3.79 9.05 5.70
N ALA A 98 -3.02 9.15 6.77
CA ALA A 98 -3.05 10.29 7.68
C ALA A 98 -2.67 11.58 6.95
N SER A 99 -1.69 11.54 6.05
CA SER A 99 -1.29 12.69 5.22
C SER A 99 -2.43 13.14 4.29
N LYS A 100 -3.24 12.21 3.77
CA LYS A 100 -4.44 12.55 2.98
C LYS A 100 -5.51 13.23 3.85
N VAL A 101 -5.81 12.68 5.02
CA VAL A 101 -6.79 13.26 5.96
C VAL A 101 -6.35 14.65 6.42
N ALA A 102 -5.07 14.80 6.77
CA ALA A 102 -4.49 16.09 7.14
C ALA A 102 -4.52 17.09 5.97
N ALA A 103 -4.20 16.66 4.74
CA ALA A 103 -4.27 17.53 3.57
C ALA A 103 -5.70 18.03 3.30
N ILE A 104 -6.72 17.19 3.51
CA ILE A 104 -8.14 17.61 3.40
C ILE A 104 -8.47 18.62 4.51
N ALA A 105 -7.97 18.44 5.73
CA ALA A 105 -8.20 19.36 6.85
C ALA A 105 -7.56 20.75 6.67
N VAL A 106 -6.46 20.87 5.91
CA VAL A 106 -5.78 22.17 5.68
C VAL A 106 -6.49 23.00 4.59
N GLY A 107 -7.34 22.40 3.77
CA GLY A 107 -7.96 23.06 2.61
C GLY A 107 -9.37 23.63 2.80
N GLY A 108 -10.06 23.37 3.91
CA GLY A 108 -11.47 23.74 4.03
C GLY A 108 -11.88 23.99 5.48
N VAL A 109 -12.41 25.19 5.70
CA VAL A 109 -13.35 25.60 6.77
C VAL A 109 -13.80 24.43 7.64
N ALA A 110 -13.48 24.50 8.94
CA ALA A 110 -13.99 23.60 9.96
C ALA A 110 -15.52 23.55 9.89
N VAL A 111 -16.05 22.57 9.16
CA VAL A 111 -17.47 22.26 9.16
C VAL A 111 -17.72 21.45 10.41
N ASP A 112 -18.22 22.15 11.44
CA ASP A 112 -18.96 21.56 12.55
C ASP A 112 -19.86 20.44 12.02
N GLY A 113 -19.62 19.22 12.51
CA GLY A 113 -20.61 18.14 12.43
C GLY A 113 -20.41 17.02 11.40
N GLN A 114 -19.26 16.89 10.71
CA GLN A 114 -19.02 15.68 9.91
C GLN A 114 -18.56 14.51 10.78
N SER A 115 -19.57 13.87 11.36
CA SER A 115 -19.64 12.55 11.99
C SER A 115 -18.68 11.50 11.42
N SER A 116 -17.79 11.03 12.29
CA SER A 116 -17.40 9.62 12.53
C SER A 116 -17.00 8.68 11.38
N THR A 117 -16.87 9.15 10.15
CA THR A 117 -16.53 8.29 9.02
C THR A 117 -15.05 8.46 8.67
N GLU A 118 -14.33 7.33 8.67
CA GLU A 118 -12.97 7.16 8.13
C GLU A 118 -11.77 7.58 9.02
N LEU A 119 -11.94 7.76 10.34
CA LEU A 119 -10.81 7.71 11.29
C LEU A 119 -10.35 6.26 11.59
N ILE A 120 -10.55 5.37 10.62
CA ILE A 120 -10.25 3.95 10.75
C ILE A 120 -8.82 3.71 10.27
N LEU A 121 -7.85 4.19 11.06
CA LEU A 121 -6.41 3.96 10.90
C LEU A 121 -6.08 2.47 11.07
N ILE A 122 -6.17 1.69 9.98
CA ILE A 122 -5.89 0.24 9.87
C ILE A 122 -6.67 -0.68 10.85
N THR A 123 -7.22 -0.20 11.96
CA THR A 123 -8.10 -0.95 12.85
C THR A 123 -9.24 -1.59 12.07
N GLY A 124 -9.81 -0.89 11.08
CA GLY A 124 -10.87 -1.45 10.24
C GLY A 124 -10.43 -2.19 8.99
N PHE A 125 -9.13 -2.41 8.76
CA PHE A 125 -8.80 -3.55 7.90
C PHE A 125 -9.20 -4.87 8.54
N ARG A 126 -9.25 -4.90 9.88
CA ARG A 126 -9.73 -6.06 10.61
C ARG A 126 -11.24 -6.22 10.50
N ASP A 127 -12.00 -5.15 10.26
CA ASP A 127 -13.47 -5.16 10.19
C ASP A 127 -14.03 -5.43 8.77
N ILE A 128 -13.18 -5.56 7.74
CA ILE A 128 -13.62 -5.87 6.35
C ILE A 128 -13.44 -7.37 6.00
N LEU A 129 -13.00 -8.20 6.95
CA LEU A 129 -12.93 -9.67 6.79
C LEU A 129 -14.06 -10.35 7.58
#